data_AF-A0A147JTX6-F1
#
_entry.id   AF-A0A147JTX6-F1
#
_cell.length_a   1.000
_cell.length_b   1.000
_cell.length_c   1.000
_cell.angle_alpha   90.00
_cell.angle_beta   90.00
_cell.angle_gamma   90.00
#
_symmetry.space_group_name_H-M   'P 1'
#
loop_
_entity.id
_entity.type
_entity.pdbx_description
1 polymer ?
#
loop_
_entity_poly.entity_id
_entity_poly.type
_entity_poly.pdbx_seq_one_letter_code
_entity_poly.pdbx_strand_id
1 'polypeptide(L)'
;MKTFKNRENLIKCFLYVPGATEEVNEPIIGATRLIKMMYILGKENEVKKKISDYYKFYISKQGLSSAEILNDIDKLSKEKSVDSSKKIWSEFLLNEKVKLKSPMYKLTNQGVKETKNLNLKLDKDDKKIVKEIKKVKKKYNSMPLHQLIGYIDSMVPEAIPLASP
;
A
#
# COMPACT_ATOMS: atom_id res chain seq x y z
N MET A 1 -21.54 4.21 10.01
CA MET A 1 -20.85 5.15 9.10
C MET A 1 -19.79 4.35 8.36
N LYS A 2 -19.84 4.23 7.02
CA LYS A 2 -18.80 3.49 6.27
C LYS A 2 -17.44 4.12 6.55
N THR A 3 -16.48 3.35 7.06
CA THR A 3 -15.19 3.87 7.51
C THR A 3 -14.24 4.10 6.33
N PHE A 4 -14.35 3.26 5.30
CA PHE A 4 -13.61 3.38 4.03
C PHE A 4 -14.33 4.27 3.02
N LYS A 5 -14.76 5.47 3.43
CA LYS A 5 -15.37 6.47 2.54
C LYS A 5 -14.36 7.19 1.65
N ASN A 6 -13.09 7.17 2.00
CA ASN A 6 -12.02 7.81 1.23
C ASN A 6 -10.75 6.95 1.22
N ARG A 7 -9.87 7.28 0.27
CA ARG A 7 -8.62 6.57 0.01
C ARG A 7 -7.57 6.74 1.12
N GLU A 8 -7.59 7.88 1.81
CA GLU A 8 -6.72 8.16 2.96
C GLU A 8 -6.94 7.19 4.13
N ASN A 9 -8.20 6.93 4.50
CA ASN A 9 -8.52 5.96 5.54
C ASN A 9 -8.09 4.54 5.16
N LEU A 10 -8.17 4.22 3.86
CA LEU A 10 -7.66 2.95 3.34
C LEU A 10 -6.15 2.85 3.53
N ILE A 11 -5.37 3.86 3.11
CA ILE A 11 -3.91 3.89 3.32
C ILE A 11 -3.58 3.81 4.82
N LYS A 12 -4.24 4.60 5.65
CA LYS A 12 -4.02 4.58 7.10
C LYS A 12 -4.24 3.18 7.68
N CYS A 13 -5.36 2.53 7.32
CA CYS A 13 -5.62 1.15 7.72
C CYS A 13 -4.58 0.17 7.17
N PHE A 14 -4.15 0.34 5.92
CA PHE A 14 -3.13 -0.50 5.29
C PHE A 14 -1.79 -0.42 6.04
N LEU A 15 -1.36 0.79 6.39
CA LEU A 15 -0.15 1.00 7.17
C LEU A 15 -0.31 0.50 8.61
N TYR A 16 -1.50 0.61 9.19
CA TYR A 16 -1.77 0.20 10.57
C TYR A 16 -1.76 -1.30 10.80
N VAL A 17 -2.45 -2.09 9.95
CA VAL A 17 -2.63 -3.53 10.22
C VAL A 17 -1.29 -4.26 10.28
N PRO A 18 -1.19 -5.36 11.03
CA PRO A 18 0.02 -6.17 11.04
C PRO A 18 0.26 -6.84 9.69
N GLY A 19 1.52 -6.94 9.28
CA GLY A 19 1.95 -7.62 8.07
C GLY A 19 2.64 -8.94 8.37
N ALA A 20 3.82 -9.12 7.80
CA ALA A 20 4.59 -10.35 7.88
C ALA A 20 5.25 -10.54 9.25
N THR A 21 5.62 -9.44 9.92
CA THR A 21 6.24 -9.50 11.26
C THR A 21 5.20 -9.62 12.38
N GLU A 22 3.92 -9.63 12.05
CA GLU A 22 2.77 -9.61 12.98
C GLU A 22 2.67 -8.36 13.89
N GLU A 23 3.62 -7.45 13.78
CA GLU A 23 3.65 -6.17 14.47
C GLU A 23 2.67 -5.17 13.86
N VAL A 24 1.86 -4.54 14.72
CA VAL A 24 1.02 -3.42 14.31
C VAL A 24 1.89 -2.26 13.86
N ASN A 25 1.49 -1.58 12.79
CA ASN A 25 2.24 -0.47 12.22
C ASN A 25 3.65 -0.87 11.73
N GLU A 26 3.80 -2.13 11.26
CA GLU A 26 4.96 -2.57 10.48
C GLU A 26 5.14 -1.66 9.25
N PRO A 27 6.36 -1.13 9.01
CA PRO A 27 6.62 -0.21 7.90
C PRO A 27 6.56 -0.91 6.53
N ILE A 28 6.27 -0.13 5.50
CA ILE A 28 6.40 -0.55 4.11
C ILE A 28 7.56 0.21 3.49
N ILE A 29 8.53 -0.52 2.93
CA ILE A 29 9.73 0.07 2.33
C ILE A 29 9.57 0.15 0.81
N GLY A 30 9.69 1.36 0.28
CA GLY A 30 9.68 1.64 -1.16
C GLY A 30 8.28 1.93 -1.73
N ALA A 31 8.21 2.96 -2.58
CA ALA A 31 6.99 3.37 -3.29
C ALA A 31 6.43 2.23 -4.15
N THR A 32 7.30 1.51 -4.87
CA THR A 32 6.93 0.38 -5.72
C THR A 32 6.19 -0.68 -4.93
N ARG A 33 6.72 -1.10 -3.77
CA ARG A 33 6.12 -2.12 -2.92
C ARG A 33 4.72 -1.70 -2.47
N LEU A 34 4.56 -0.47 -1.99
CA LEU A 34 3.25 0.08 -1.60
C LEU A 34 2.27 0.04 -2.77
N ILE A 35 2.65 0.58 -3.94
CA ILE A 35 1.78 0.63 -5.12
C ILE A 35 1.36 -0.77 -5.57
N LYS A 36 2.30 -1.71 -5.66
CA LYS A 36 1.99 -3.09 -6.09
C LYS A 36 1.04 -3.78 -5.11
N MET A 37 1.24 -3.63 -3.81
CA MET A 37 0.33 -4.22 -2.82
C MET A 37 -1.06 -3.59 -2.86
N MET A 38 -1.16 -2.28 -3.08
CA MET A 38 -2.45 -1.59 -3.26
C MET A 38 -3.16 -2.01 -4.55
N TYR A 39 -2.41 -2.33 -5.62
CA TYR A 39 -2.98 -2.92 -6.82
C TYR A 39 -3.57 -4.31 -6.55
N ILE A 40 -2.82 -5.18 -5.88
CA ILE A 40 -3.28 -6.53 -5.51
C ILE A 40 -4.55 -6.43 -4.67
N LEU A 41 -4.56 -5.55 -3.66
CA LEU A 41 -5.74 -5.31 -2.84
C LEU A 41 -6.95 -4.85 -3.69
N GLY A 42 -6.71 -4.04 -4.71
CA GLY A 42 -7.74 -3.58 -5.64
C GLY A 42 -8.25 -4.66 -6.59
N LYS A 43 -7.58 -5.80 -6.73
CA LYS A 43 -8.11 -6.94 -7.50
C LYS A 43 -9.16 -7.73 -6.72
N GLU A 44 -9.21 -7.58 -5.40
CA GLU A 44 -10.23 -8.20 -4.57
C GLU A 44 -11.59 -7.52 -4.75
N ASN A 45 -12.59 -8.28 -5.21
CA ASN A 45 -13.93 -7.77 -5.55
C ASN A 45 -14.62 -7.01 -4.40
N GLU A 46 -14.37 -7.40 -3.15
CA GLU A 46 -14.97 -6.76 -1.97
C GLU A 46 -14.45 -5.33 -1.73
N VAL A 47 -13.22 -5.03 -2.14
CA VAL A 47 -12.59 -3.72 -1.92
C VAL A 47 -13.13 -2.70 -2.92
N LYS A 48 -13.16 -3.06 -4.22
CA LYS A 48 -13.66 -2.19 -5.29
C LYS A 48 -15.14 -1.85 -5.16
N LYS A 49 -15.97 -2.80 -4.71
CA LYS A 49 -17.41 -2.56 -4.51
C LYS A 49 -17.71 -1.53 -3.42
N LYS A 50 -16.78 -1.32 -2.48
CA LYS A 50 -17.00 -0.47 -1.32
C LYS A 50 -16.33 0.89 -1.40
N ILE A 51 -15.19 0.94 -2.08
CA ILE A 51 -14.42 2.17 -2.29
C ILE A 51 -14.64 2.55 -3.74
N SER A 52 -15.72 3.32 -3.98
CA SER A 52 -16.15 3.70 -5.32
C SER A 52 -15.10 4.50 -6.09
N ASP A 53 -14.28 5.26 -5.37
CA ASP A 53 -13.11 5.97 -5.89
C ASP A 53 -11.82 5.23 -5.49
N TYR A 54 -11.69 3.97 -5.90
CA TYR A 54 -10.44 3.24 -5.71
C TYR A 54 -9.36 3.79 -6.65
N TYR A 55 -8.10 3.56 -6.29
CA TYR A 55 -6.95 4.03 -7.06
C TYR A 55 -6.97 3.58 -8.53
N LYS A 56 -6.63 4.52 -9.41
CA LYS A 56 -6.31 4.28 -10.82
C LYS A 56 -4.84 3.87 -10.94
N PHE A 57 -4.62 2.87 -11.78
CA PHE A 57 -3.29 2.34 -12.06
C PHE A 57 -3.01 2.43 -13.55
N TYR A 58 -1.75 2.69 -13.89
CA TYR A 58 -1.26 2.78 -15.27
C TYR A 58 0.14 2.19 -15.37
N ILE A 59 0.57 1.85 -16.58
CA ILE A 59 1.93 1.36 -16.83
C ILE A 59 2.82 2.56 -17.18
N SER A 60 3.87 2.78 -16.40
CA SER A 60 4.93 3.74 -16.72
C SER A 60 6.17 3.01 -17.26
N LYS A 61 7.21 3.77 -17.59
CA LYS A 61 8.55 3.21 -17.92
C LYS A 61 9.14 2.33 -16.80
N GLN A 62 8.62 2.42 -15.57
CA GLN A 62 9.04 1.64 -14.40
C GLN A 62 8.00 0.56 -14.03
N GLY A 63 7.07 0.25 -14.93
CA GLY A 63 5.99 -0.71 -14.74
C GLY A 63 4.74 -0.10 -14.10
N LEU A 64 3.87 -0.96 -13.55
CA LEU A 64 2.61 -0.53 -12.91
C LEU A 64 2.84 0.52 -11.80
N SER A 65 2.16 1.65 -11.93
CA SER A 65 2.27 2.85 -11.10
C SER A 65 0.89 3.44 -10.74
N SER A 66 0.86 4.36 -9.78
CA SER A 66 -0.32 5.17 -9.43
C SER A 66 0.11 6.49 -8.76
N ALA A 67 -0.16 7.62 -9.42
CA ALA A 67 0.11 8.95 -8.87
C ALA A 67 -0.78 9.25 -7.66
N GLU A 68 -2.01 8.75 -7.67
CA GLU A 68 -2.99 8.98 -6.61
C GLU A 68 -2.54 8.42 -5.25
N ILE A 69 -1.92 7.23 -5.23
CA ILE A 69 -1.36 6.65 -4.00
C ILE A 69 -0.25 7.55 -3.43
N LEU A 70 0.63 8.05 -4.30
CA LEU A 70 1.75 8.89 -3.87
C LEU A 70 1.27 10.26 -3.38
N ASN A 71 0.27 10.84 -4.04
CA ASN A 71 -0.36 12.09 -3.62
C ASN A 71 -1.06 11.95 -2.26
N ASP A 72 -1.80 10.86 -2.05
CA ASP A 72 -2.46 10.60 -0.78
C ASP A 72 -1.42 10.39 0.35
N ILE A 73 -0.30 9.69 0.09
CA ILE A 73 0.81 9.57 1.05
C ILE A 73 1.44 10.92 1.37
N ASP A 74 1.71 11.76 0.35
CA ASP A 74 2.30 13.09 0.54
C ASP A 74 1.38 13.98 1.38
N LYS A 75 0.06 13.95 1.11
CA LYS A 75 -0.95 14.63 1.92
C LYS A 75 -0.93 14.15 3.37
N LEU A 76 -0.97 12.85 3.60
CA LEU A 76 -0.93 12.26 4.95
C LEU A 76 0.38 12.54 5.69
N SER A 77 1.47 12.71 4.97
CA SER A 77 2.77 13.10 5.51
C SER A 77 2.78 14.57 5.95
N LYS A 78 2.23 15.48 5.13
CA LYS A 78 2.02 16.89 5.48
C LYS A 78 1.10 17.06 6.70
N GLU A 79 0.09 16.20 6.82
CA GLU A 79 -0.80 16.12 7.98
C GLU A 79 -0.17 15.45 9.21
N LYS A 80 1.10 15.02 9.14
CA LYS A 80 1.83 14.33 10.20
C LYS A 80 1.20 13.00 10.64
N SER A 81 0.34 12.41 9.81
CA SER A 81 -0.26 11.09 10.04
C SER A 81 0.67 9.95 9.62
N VAL A 82 1.47 10.17 8.58
CA VAL A 82 2.40 9.19 8.01
C VAL A 82 3.82 9.73 8.05
N ASP A 83 4.77 8.95 8.54
CA ASP A 83 6.20 9.15 8.28
C ASP A 83 6.51 8.55 6.90
N SER A 84 7.00 9.38 5.99
CA SER A 84 7.44 9.01 4.63
C SER A 84 8.93 9.28 4.40
N SER A 85 9.73 9.31 5.47
CA SER A 85 11.16 9.63 5.42
C SER A 85 11.95 8.63 4.57
N LYS A 86 12.95 9.14 3.85
CA LYS A 86 13.89 8.30 3.10
C LYS A 86 14.94 7.73 4.05
N LYS A 87 15.06 6.41 4.09
CA LYS A 87 16.05 5.69 4.90
C LYS A 87 16.86 4.75 4.02
N ILE A 88 18.06 4.38 4.48
CA ILE A 88 18.89 3.40 3.80
C ILE A 88 18.45 2.01 4.25
N TRP A 89 18.13 1.15 3.29
CA TRP A 89 17.69 -0.22 3.52
C TRP A 89 18.50 -1.17 2.66
N SER A 90 18.67 -2.40 3.15
CA SER A 90 19.23 -3.47 2.34
C SER A 90 18.10 -4.19 1.59
N GLU A 91 18.23 -4.31 0.28
CA GLU A 91 17.32 -5.07 -0.58
C GLU A 91 18.12 -6.15 -1.31
N PHE A 92 17.47 -7.27 -1.63
CA PHE A 92 18.05 -8.28 -2.51
C PHE A 92 17.59 -8.04 -3.95
N LEU A 93 18.53 -7.62 -4.81
CA LEU A 93 18.36 -7.50 -6.24
C LEU A 93 19.27 -8.50 -6.93
N LEU A 94 18.72 -9.36 -7.80
CA LEU A 94 19.49 -10.36 -8.55
C LEU A 94 20.42 -11.21 -7.66
N ASN A 95 19.93 -11.61 -6.48
CA ASN A 95 20.68 -12.34 -5.43
C ASN A 95 21.83 -11.57 -4.76
N GLU A 96 21.99 -10.28 -5.03
CA GLU A 96 22.94 -9.41 -4.35
C GLU A 96 22.25 -8.49 -3.35
N LYS A 97 22.88 -8.31 -2.18
CA LYS A 97 22.39 -7.39 -1.14
C LYS A 97 22.89 -5.98 -1.44
N VAL A 98 22.00 -5.12 -1.90
CA VAL A 98 22.27 -3.72 -2.21
C VAL A 98 21.72 -2.77 -1.16
N LYS A 99 22.41 -1.67 -0.88
CA LYS A 99 21.89 -0.60 -0.02
C LYS A 99 21.20 0.45 -0.89
N LEU A 100 19.90 0.64 -0.67
CA LEU A 100 19.07 1.58 -1.41
C LEU A 100 18.50 2.64 -0.46
N LYS A 101 18.47 3.89 -0.93
CA LYS A 101 17.78 4.97 -0.23
C LYS A 101 16.32 4.98 -0.67
N SER A 102 15.46 4.37 0.14
CA SER A 102 14.05 4.17 -0.17
C SER A 102 13.16 4.88 0.86
N PRO A 103 11.98 5.40 0.44
CA PRO A 103 11.01 5.90 1.40
C PRO A 103 10.53 4.77 2.31
N MET A 104 10.44 5.04 3.59
CA MET A 104 9.79 4.18 4.58
C MET A 104 8.42 4.80 4.89
N TYR A 105 7.35 4.04 4.70
CA TYR A 105 6.00 4.46 5.04
C TYR A 105 5.56 3.77 6.33
N LYS A 106 5.25 4.57 7.36
CA LYS A 106 4.76 4.09 8.66
C LYS A 106 3.84 5.15 9.26
N LEU A 107 2.82 4.76 10.03
CA LEU A 107 2.04 5.75 10.77
C LEU A 107 2.89 6.37 11.88
N THR A 108 2.75 7.69 12.06
CA THR A 108 3.26 8.36 13.25
C THR A 108 2.41 7.98 14.47
N ASN A 109 2.81 8.40 15.67
CA ASN A 109 1.99 8.22 16.88
C ASN A 109 0.59 8.83 16.72
N GLN A 110 0.48 9.97 16.01
CA GLN A 110 -0.79 10.59 15.68
C GLN A 110 -1.61 9.71 14.74
N GLY A 111 -1.02 9.28 13.62
CA GLY A 111 -1.71 8.41 12.65
C GLY A 111 -2.17 7.09 13.26
N VAL A 112 -1.39 6.51 14.20
CA VAL A 112 -1.79 5.31 14.95
C VAL A 112 -3.03 5.58 15.80
N LYS A 113 -3.09 6.71 16.53
CA LYS A 113 -4.25 7.08 17.34
C LYS A 113 -5.50 7.29 16.48
N GLU A 114 -5.36 8.03 15.38
CA GLU A 114 -6.44 8.26 14.42
C GLU A 114 -6.96 6.94 13.83
N THR A 115 -6.06 6.04 13.42
CA THR A 115 -6.44 4.77 12.81
C THR A 115 -7.05 3.80 13.82
N LYS A 116 -6.59 3.79 15.07
CA LYS A 116 -7.26 3.04 16.15
C LYS A 116 -8.72 3.49 16.31
N ASN A 117 -8.97 4.80 16.31
CA ASN A 117 -10.32 5.35 16.42
C ASN A 117 -11.19 5.02 15.20
N LEU A 118 -10.60 4.96 14.00
CA LEU A 118 -11.29 4.48 12.80
C LEU A 118 -11.67 3.00 12.96
N ASN A 119 -10.75 2.16 13.44
CA ASN A 119 -10.97 0.73 13.58
C ASN A 119 -12.07 0.37 14.59
N LEU A 120 -12.27 1.18 15.63
CA LEU A 120 -13.36 1.02 16.59
C LEU A 120 -14.75 1.22 15.96
N LYS A 121 -14.83 1.90 14.82
CA LYS A 121 -16.08 2.26 14.13
C LYS A 121 -16.41 1.37 12.93
N LEU A 122 -15.59 0.33 12.67
CA LEU A 122 -15.77 -0.57 11.53
C LEU A 122 -17.03 -1.42 11.68
N ASP A 123 -17.88 -1.38 10.67
CA ASP A 123 -18.98 -2.33 10.55
C ASP A 123 -18.48 -3.73 10.14
N LYS A 124 -19.38 -4.73 10.07
CA LYS A 124 -19.06 -6.14 9.71
C LYS A 124 -18.27 -6.26 8.40
N ASP A 125 -18.44 -5.27 7.57
CA ASP A 125 -18.30 -5.34 6.14
C ASP A 125 -17.03 -4.53 5.77
N ASP A 126 -16.75 -3.44 6.49
CA ASP A 126 -15.44 -2.82 6.65
C ASP A 126 -14.42 -3.81 7.28
N LYS A 127 -14.84 -4.63 8.26
CA LYS A 127 -13.98 -5.68 8.84
C LYS A 127 -13.52 -6.73 7.82
N LYS A 128 -14.30 -6.99 6.76
CA LYS A 128 -13.86 -7.87 5.66
C LYS A 128 -12.72 -7.24 4.88
N ILE A 129 -12.82 -5.94 4.55
CA ILE A 129 -11.73 -5.21 3.90
C ILE A 129 -10.46 -5.28 4.73
N VAL A 130 -10.55 -5.04 6.05
CA VAL A 130 -9.39 -5.13 6.96
C VAL A 130 -8.74 -6.52 6.93
N LYS A 131 -9.54 -7.60 6.81
CA LYS A 131 -9.00 -8.96 6.64
C LYS A 131 -8.25 -9.11 5.32
N GLU A 132 -8.76 -8.58 4.22
CA GLU A 132 -8.07 -8.61 2.93
C GLU A 132 -6.78 -7.78 2.93
N ILE A 133 -6.81 -6.58 3.53
CA ILE A 133 -5.60 -5.76 3.76
C ILE A 133 -4.55 -6.59 4.52
N LYS A 134 -4.95 -7.24 5.63
CA LYS A 134 -4.02 -8.05 6.44
C LYS A 134 -3.44 -9.22 5.64
N LYS A 135 -4.25 -9.91 4.82
CA LYS A 135 -3.77 -11.00 3.94
C LYS A 135 -2.73 -10.49 2.94
N VAL A 136 -3.01 -9.39 2.25
CA VAL A 136 -2.09 -8.77 1.30
C VAL A 136 -0.79 -8.38 2.01
N LYS A 137 -0.88 -7.64 3.12
CA LYS A 137 0.31 -7.17 3.86
C LYS A 137 1.14 -8.35 4.38
N LYS A 138 0.52 -9.38 4.97
CA LYS A 138 1.21 -10.57 5.48
C LYS A 138 1.93 -11.35 4.38
N LYS A 139 1.34 -11.46 3.19
CA LYS A 139 1.93 -12.21 2.08
C LYS A 139 3.02 -11.45 1.34
N TYR A 140 2.83 -10.14 1.10
CA TYR A 140 3.66 -9.41 0.15
C TYR A 140 4.62 -8.40 0.78
N ASN A 141 4.45 -7.99 2.04
CA ASN A 141 5.34 -6.97 2.64
C ASN A 141 6.77 -7.48 2.85
N SER A 142 6.94 -8.78 3.14
CA SER A 142 8.26 -9.43 3.28
C SER A 142 8.78 -10.09 2.00
N MET A 143 7.95 -10.19 0.95
CA MET A 143 8.35 -10.79 -0.32
C MET A 143 9.51 -9.99 -0.94
N PRO A 144 10.58 -10.62 -1.45
CA PRO A 144 11.63 -9.90 -2.18
C PRO A 144 11.04 -9.04 -3.31
N LEU A 145 11.50 -7.79 -3.45
CA LEU A 145 10.86 -6.83 -4.36
C LEU A 145 10.81 -7.33 -5.82
N HIS A 146 11.87 -8.00 -6.29
CA HIS A 146 11.90 -8.58 -7.63
C HIS A 146 10.82 -9.65 -7.86
N GLN A 147 10.50 -10.46 -6.83
CA GLN A 147 9.42 -11.45 -6.90
C GLN A 147 8.05 -10.78 -6.91
N LEU A 148 7.86 -9.72 -6.11
CA LEU A 148 6.62 -8.95 -6.10
C LEU A 148 6.38 -8.28 -7.46
N ILE A 149 7.43 -7.75 -8.09
CA ILE A 149 7.37 -7.17 -9.44
C ILE A 149 6.97 -8.26 -10.44
N GLY A 150 7.70 -9.39 -10.49
CA GLY A 150 7.39 -10.48 -11.41
C GLY A 150 5.98 -11.06 -11.24
N TYR A 151 5.50 -11.14 -9.99
CA TYR A 151 4.13 -11.54 -9.70
C TYR A 151 3.12 -10.56 -10.30
N ILE A 152 3.31 -9.25 -10.14
CA ILE A 152 2.42 -8.25 -10.74
C ILE A 152 2.48 -8.29 -12.26
N ASP A 153 3.67 -8.44 -12.85
CA ASP A 153 3.83 -8.44 -14.30
C ASP A 153 3.08 -9.63 -14.92
N SER A 154 3.00 -10.78 -14.24
CA SER A 154 2.15 -11.91 -14.65
C SER A 154 0.64 -11.65 -14.56
N MET A 155 0.21 -10.60 -13.83
CA MET A 155 -1.20 -10.25 -13.60
C MET A 155 -1.70 -9.10 -14.47
N VAL A 156 -0.79 -8.30 -15.01
CA VAL A 156 -1.10 -7.17 -15.87
C VAL A 156 -1.19 -7.69 -17.31
N PRO A 157 -2.31 -7.51 -18.02
CA PRO A 157 -2.37 -7.85 -19.43
C PRO A 157 -1.27 -7.09 -20.18
N GLU A 158 -0.57 -7.73 -21.12
CA GLU A 158 0.57 -7.18 -21.86
C GLU A 158 0.31 -5.84 -22.58
N ALA A 159 -0.95 -5.40 -22.68
CA ALA A 159 -1.37 -4.20 -23.38
C ALA A 159 -2.23 -3.27 -22.51
N ILE A 160 -1.60 -2.35 -21.76
CA ILE A 160 -2.20 -1.04 -21.50
C ILE A 160 -1.18 -0.02 -22.02
N PRO A 161 -1.44 0.63 -23.16
CA PRO A 161 -0.50 1.60 -23.73
C PRO A 161 -0.26 2.72 -22.71
N LEU A 162 0.96 3.27 -22.73
CA LEU A 162 1.24 4.56 -22.12
C LEU A 162 0.17 5.55 -22.58
N ALA A 163 -0.51 6.22 -21.65
CA ALA A 163 -1.23 7.43 -22.00
C ALA A 163 -0.17 8.40 -22.54
N SER A 164 -0.19 8.61 -23.85
CA SER A 164 0.67 9.62 -24.50
C SER A 164 0.39 10.98 -23.84
N PRO A 165 1.45 11.77 -23.55
CA PRO A 165 1.30 13.11 -23.02
C PRO A 165 0.52 14.03 -23.96
#